data_AF-A0A4R2IEY1-F1
#
_entry.id   AF-A0A4R2IEY1-F1
#
_cell.length_a   1.000
_cell.length_b   1.000
_cell.length_c   1.000
_cell.angle_alpha   90.00
_cell.angle_beta   90.00
_cell.angle_gamma   90.00
#
_symmetry.space_group_name_H-M   'P 1'
#
loop_
_entity.id
_entity.type
_entity.pdbx_description
1 polymer ?
#
loop_
_entity_poly.entity_id
_entity_poly.type
_entity_poly.pdbx_seq_one_letter_code
_entity_poly.pdbx_strand_id
1 'polypeptide(L)'
;MFRDYFCAGTTPRYWRLTALLMVLYLGGIALAFVFGPDFTTAGARAAAALAPVPPVLGFVALEFRRIRATDELRQRIELEAATSALAFGVPLLLALGLLDGAGIVHVRMIFAAPALIGIYLVAQLWAHRRYR
;
A
#
# COMPACT_ATOMS: atom_id res chain seq x y z
N MET A 1 15.57 -0.04 19.73
CA MET A 1 14.37 -0.87 19.88
C MET A 1 13.29 -0.58 18.84
N PHE A 2 12.71 0.62 18.75
CA PHE A 2 11.67 0.93 17.73
C PHE A 2 12.20 0.93 16.28
N ARG A 3 13.45 1.36 16.09
CA ARG A 3 14.13 1.35 14.79
C ARG A 3 14.42 -0.07 14.29
N ASP A 4 14.81 -0.96 15.19
CA ASP A 4 15.09 -2.37 14.89
C ASP A 4 13.80 -3.14 14.55
N TYR A 5 12.68 -2.73 15.16
CA TYR A 5 11.35 -3.28 14.90
C TYR A 5 10.89 -3.04 13.46
N PHE A 6 11.00 -1.80 12.95
CA PHE A 6 10.58 -1.49 11.57
C PHE A 6 11.56 -2.00 10.51
N CYS A 7 12.83 -2.16 10.85
CA CYS A 7 13.86 -2.63 9.92
C CYS A 7 14.10 -4.16 9.97
N ALA A 8 13.30 -4.92 10.72
CA ALA A 8 13.43 -6.37 10.81
C ALA A 8 13.34 -7.02 9.42
N GLY A 9 14.26 -7.92 9.10
CA GLY A 9 14.34 -8.61 7.80
C GLY A 9 14.79 -7.72 6.62
N THR A 10 15.16 -6.46 6.84
CA THR A 10 15.65 -5.58 5.76
C THR A 10 17.10 -5.87 5.42
N THR A 11 17.43 -5.79 4.12
CA THR A 11 18.78 -5.92 3.57
C THR A 11 19.12 -4.71 2.71
N PRO A 12 20.39 -4.43 2.39
CA PRO A 12 20.74 -3.35 1.45
C PRO A 12 20.05 -3.51 0.08
N ARG A 13 19.83 -4.75 -0.37
CA ARG A 13 19.09 -5.05 -1.60
C ARG A 13 17.61 -4.69 -1.48
N TYR A 14 16.98 -4.96 -0.32
CA TYR A 14 15.61 -4.55 -0.04
C TYR A 14 15.45 -3.03 -0.22
N TRP A 15 16.32 -2.22 0.38
CA TRP A 15 16.26 -0.76 0.28
C TRP A 15 16.43 -0.25 -1.15
N ARG A 16 17.38 -0.81 -1.92
CA ARG A 16 17.57 -0.46 -3.33
C ARG A 16 16.33 -0.79 -4.18
N LEU A 17 15.73 -1.96 -3.98
CA LEU A 17 14.52 -2.37 -4.69
C LEU A 17 13.30 -1.52 -4.28
N THR A 18 13.16 -1.23 -2.99
CA THR A 18 12.11 -0.35 -2.44
C THR A 18 12.22 1.05 -3.06
N ALA A 19 13.43 1.61 -3.11
CA ALA A 19 13.66 2.91 -3.75
C ALA A 19 13.36 2.88 -5.26
N LEU A 20 13.79 1.84 -5.97
CA LEU A 20 13.48 1.67 -7.39
C LEU A 20 11.96 1.59 -7.63
N LEU A 21 11.25 0.76 -6.86
CA LEU A 21 9.79 0.63 -6.96
C LEU A 21 9.09 1.94 -6.62
N MET A 22 9.61 2.72 -5.67
CA MET A 22 9.06 4.04 -5.33
C MET A 22 9.22 5.01 -6.49
N VAL A 23 10.41 5.05 -7.11
CA VAL A 23 10.67 5.89 -8.28
C VAL A 23 9.78 5.49 -9.46
N LEU A 24 9.60 4.19 -9.71
CA LEU A 24 8.70 3.70 -10.76
C LEU A 24 7.24 4.04 -10.47
N TYR A 25 6.81 3.91 -9.21
CA TYR A 25 5.47 4.30 -8.77
C TYR A 25 5.20 5.78 -8.98
N LEU A 26 6.10 6.65 -8.49
CA LEU A 26 5.99 8.10 -8.65
C LEU A 26 6.08 8.52 -10.11
N GLY A 27 6.95 7.88 -10.90
CA GLY A 27 7.04 8.08 -12.34
C GLY A 27 5.75 7.69 -13.07
N GLY A 28 5.13 6.57 -12.68
CA GLY A 28 3.83 6.15 -13.22
C GLY A 28 2.71 7.14 -12.88
N ILE A 29 2.66 7.63 -11.64
CA ILE A 29 1.70 8.67 -11.25
C ILE A 29 1.94 9.97 -12.02
N ALA A 30 3.18 10.43 -12.10
CA ALA A 30 3.52 11.65 -12.82
C ALA A 30 3.15 11.53 -14.31
N LEU A 31 3.41 10.38 -14.93
CA LEU A 31 3.02 10.12 -16.32
C LEU A 31 1.50 10.17 -16.51
N ALA A 32 0.76 9.54 -15.60
CA ALA A 32 -0.71 9.57 -15.62
C ALA A 32 -1.27 10.99 -15.42
N PHE A 33 -0.67 11.79 -14.53
CA PHE A 33 -1.13 13.15 -14.24
C PHE A 33 -0.78 14.15 -15.34
N VAL A 34 0.45 14.10 -15.86
CA VAL A 34 0.97 15.08 -16.82
C VAL A 34 0.46 14.80 -18.23
N PHE A 35 0.55 13.54 -18.68
CA PHE A 35 0.23 13.16 -20.06
C PHE A 35 -1.15 12.50 -20.21
N GLY A 36 -1.81 12.17 -19.09
CA GLY A 36 -3.18 11.61 -19.06
C GLY A 36 -4.17 12.33 -19.97
N PRO A 37 -4.25 13.68 -19.91
CA PRO A 37 -5.15 14.47 -20.77
C PRO A 37 -4.82 14.38 -22.27
N ASP A 38 -3.54 14.25 -22.62
CA ASP A 38 -3.05 14.30 -24.01
C ASP A 38 -3.23 12.97 -24.76
N PHE A 39 -3.43 11.86 -24.05
CA PHE A 39 -3.72 10.58 -24.69
C PHE A 39 -5.07 10.64 -25.41
N THR A 40 -5.08 10.40 -26.71
CA THR A 40 -6.29 10.46 -27.55
C THR A 40 -7.07 9.15 -27.57
N THR A 41 -6.41 8.01 -27.29
CA THR A 41 -7.04 6.69 -27.28
C THR A 41 -7.39 6.25 -25.86
N ALA A 42 -8.53 5.58 -25.71
CA ALA A 42 -8.97 5.04 -24.42
C ALA A 42 -7.96 4.02 -23.84
N GLY A 43 -7.34 3.21 -24.71
CA GLY A 43 -6.32 2.24 -24.30
C GLY A 43 -5.07 2.90 -23.70
N ALA A 44 -4.58 3.99 -24.28
CA ALA A 44 -3.42 4.71 -23.74
C ALA A 44 -3.74 5.37 -22.39
N ARG A 45 -4.94 5.96 -22.24
CA ARG A 45 -5.41 6.51 -20.95
C ARG A 45 -5.49 5.44 -19.87
N ALA A 46 -6.06 4.27 -20.19
CA ALA A 46 -6.15 3.15 -19.27
C ALA A 46 -4.76 2.63 -18.87
N ALA A 47 -3.85 2.46 -19.84
CA ALA A 47 -2.48 2.03 -19.57
C ALA A 47 -1.73 3.02 -18.66
N ALA A 48 -1.88 4.33 -18.90
CA ALA A 48 -1.29 5.36 -18.06
C ALA A 48 -1.87 5.34 -16.64
N ALA A 49 -3.20 5.22 -16.50
CA ALA A 49 -3.86 5.13 -15.19
C ALA A 49 -3.45 3.88 -14.40
N LEU A 50 -3.13 2.77 -15.08
CA LEU A 50 -2.70 1.51 -14.48
C LEU A 50 -1.17 1.39 -14.32
N ALA A 51 -0.39 2.30 -14.88
CA ALA A 51 1.07 2.33 -14.76
C ALA A 51 1.62 2.22 -13.31
N PRO A 52 1.00 2.80 -12.27
CA PRO A 52 1.48 2.64 -10.89
C PRO A 52 1.15 1.26 -10.27
N VAL A 53 0.31 0.43 -10.89
CA VAL A 53 -0.10 -0.88 -10.33
C VAL A 53 1.06 -1.89 -10.27
N PRO A 54 1.85 -2.13 -11.33
CA PRO A 54 2.97 -3.07 -11.26
C PRO A 54 4.01 -2.71 -10.18
N PRO A 55 4.44 -1.45 -10.01
CA PRO A 55 5.27 -1.05 -8.86
C PRO A 55 4.67 -1.41 -7.51
N VAL A 56 3.37 -1.19 -7.30
CA VAL A 56 2.66 -1.57 -6.07
C VAL A 56 2.68 -3.08 -5.85
N LEU A 57 2.43 -3.89 -6.88
CA LEU A 57 2.54 -5.35 -6.79
C LEU A 57 3.98 -5.79 -6.46
N GLY A 58 4.97 -5.08 -7.00
CA GLY A 58 6.38 -5.25 -6.66
C GLY A 58 6.66 -4.97 -5.17
N PHE A 59 6.10 -3.89 -4.62
CA PHE A 59 6.20 -3.58 -3.19
C PHE A 59 5.62 -4.70 -2.34
N VAL A 60 4.41 -5.16 -2.68
CA VAL A 60 3.75 -6.27 -1.98
C VAL A 60 4.64 -7.52 -2.01
N ALA A 61 5.14 -7.92 -3.18
CA ALA A 61 5.99 -9.10 -3.31
C ALA A 61 7.32 -8.98 -2.53
N LEU A 62 7.92 -7.79 -2.53
CA LEU A 62 9.13 -7.51 -1.76
C LEU A 62 8.87 -7.60 -0.26
N GLU A 63 7.72 -7.10 0.20
CA GLU A 63 7.35 -7.10 1.60
C GLU A 63 6.99 -8.50 2.11
N PHE A 64 6.32 -9.32 1.29
CA PHE A 64 6.13 -10.74 1.58
C PHE A 64 7.47 -11.47 1.78
N ARG A 65 8.47 -11.17 0.95
CA ARG A 65 9.81 -11.74 1.11
C ARG A 65 10.49 -11.25 2.39
N ARG A 66 10.35 -9.97 2.73
CA ARG A 66 10.88 -9.40 3.99
C ARG A 66 10.26 -10.10 5.20
N ILE A 67 8.93 -10.18 5.25
CA ILE A 67 8.19 -10.77 6.37
C ILE A 67 8.55 -12.26 6.55
N ARG A 68 8.64 -13.03 5.46
CA ARG A 68 9.05 -14.46 5.52
C ARG A 68 10.47 -14.68 6.05
N ALA A 69 11.34 -13.66 5.98
CA ALA A 69 12.69 -13.72 6.53
C ALA A 69 12.77 -13.29 8.01
N THR A 70 11.64 -12.94 8.63
CA THR A 70 11.56 -12.60 10.07
C THR A 70 11.17 -13.81 10.92
N ASP A 71 11.34 -13.71 12.23
CA ASP A 71 10.96 -14.75 13.18
C ASP A 71 9.44 -15.02 13.21
N GLU A 72 9.03 -16.15 13.78
CA GLU A 72 7.62 -16.57 13.83
C GLU A 72 6.72 -15.59 14.57
N LEU A 73 7.23 -14.98 15.66
CA LEU A 73 6.48 -14.01 16.45
C LEU A 73 6.17 -12.76 15.62
N ARG A 74 7.16 -12.28 14.87
CA ARG A 74 7.03 -11.14 13.96
C ARG A 74 6.07 -11.45 12.84
N GLN A 75 6.17 -12.63 12.23
CA GLN A 75 5.23 -13.05 11.18
C GLN A 75 3.78 -13.06 11.68
N ARG A 76 3.54 -13.52 12.92
CA ARG A 76 2.19 -13.48 13.54
C ARG A 76 1.69 -12.04 13.72
N ILE A 77 2.53 -11.15 14.24
CA ILE A 77 2.19 -9.73 14.40
C ILE A 77 1.86 -9.08 13.06
N GLU A 78 2.67 -9.33 12.02
CA GLU A 78 2.42 -8.80 10.67
C GLU A 78 1.13 -9.34 10.06
N LEU A 79 0.85 -10.64 10.25
CA LEU A 79 -0.37 -11.26 9.75
C LEU A 79 -1.61 -10.70 10.45
N GLU A 80 -1.57 -10.50 11.77
CA GLU A 80 -2.66 -9.91 12.55
C GLU A 80 -2.93 -8.46 12.12
N ALA A 81 -1.86 -7.67 11.93
CA ALA A 81 -1.95 -6.31 11.45
C ALA A 81 -2.51 -6.22 10.02
N ALA A 82 -2.02 -7.06 9.10
CA ALA A 82 -2.49 -7.11 7.72
C ALA A 82 -3.95 -7.58 7.61
N THR A 83 -4.32 -8.60 8.39
CA THR A 83 -5.71 -9.10 8.43
C THR A 83 -6.65 -8.03 8.98
N SER A 84 -6.23 -7.30 10.02
CA SER A 84 -7.01 -6.17 10.56
C SER A 84 -7.14 -5.06 9.53
N ALA A 85 -6.05 -4.69 8.86
CA ALA A 85 -6.07 -3.68 7.80
C ALA A 85 -7.03 -4.06 6.66
N LEU A 86 -7.08 -5.34 6.29
CA LEU A 86 -8.02 -5.84 5.30
C LEU A 86 -9.47 -5.82 5.82
N ALA A 87 -9.70 -6.34 7.03
CA ALA A 87 -11.01 -6.45 7.65
C ALA A 87 -11.70 -5.09 7.86
N PHE A 88 -10.94 -4.04 8.18
CA PHE A 88 -11.48 -2.67 8.28
C PHE A 88 -11.40 -1.90 6.97
N GLY A 89 -10.30 -2.04 6.24
CA GLY A 89 -10.02 -1.25 5.03
C GLY A 89 -10.95 -1.57 3.87
N VAL A 90 -11.24 -2.86 3.62
CA VAL A 90 -12.10 -3.26 2.50
C VAL A 90 -13.53 -2.76 2.68
N PRO A 91 -14.23 -3.00 3.82
CA PRO A 91 -15.58 -2.46 4.02
C PRO A 91 -15.61 -0.93 4.02
N LEU A 92 -14.60 -0.28 4.60
CA LEU A 92 -14.52 1.18 4.62
C LEU A 92 -14.43 1.78 3.21
N LEU A 93 -13.50 1.29 2.38
CA LEU A 93 -13.34 1.78 1.01
C LEU A 93 -14.55 1.45 0.14
N LEU A 94 -15.18 0.29 0.35
CA LEU A 94 -16.41 -0.09 -0.34
C LEU A 94 -17.56 0.85 0.05
N ALA A 95 -17.75 1.12 1.34
CA ALA A 95 -18.77 2.06 1.81
C ALA A 95 -18.53 3.47 1.26
N LEU A 96 -17.28 3.95 1.27
CA LEU A 96 -16.92 5.25 0.70
C LEU A 96 -17.19 5.32 -0.81
N GLY A 97 -16.86 4.27 -1.56
CA GLY A 97 -17.15 4.18 -2.99
C GLY A 97 -18.64 4.16 -3.31
N LEU A 98 -19.45 3.47 -2.49
CA LEU A 98 -20.91 3.47 -2.63
C LEU A 98 -21.52 4.84 -2.31
N LEU A 99 -21.05 5.51 -1.26
CA LEU A 99 -21.51 6.85 -0.89
C LEU A 99 -21.15 7.91 -1.95
N ASP A 100 -19.99 7.77 -2.58
CA ASP A 100 -19.57 8.62 -3.70
C ASP A 100 -20.41 8.36 -4.95
N GLY A 101 -20.65 7.08 -5.29
CA GLY A 101 -21.56 6.71 -6.37
C GLY A 101 -23.01 7.16 -6.17
N ALA A 102 -23.47 7.24 -4.92
CA ALA A 102 -24.79 7.76 -4.56
C ALA A 102 -24.86 9.30 -4.48
N GLY A 103 -23.73 10.00 -4.66
CA GLY A 103 -23.65 11.46 -4.59
C GLY A 103 -23.76 12.05 -3.17
N ILE A 104 -23.60 11.23 -2.13
CA ILE A 104 -23.74 11.66 -0.72
C ILE A 104 -22.44 12.30 -0.22
N VAL A 105 -21.29 11.75 -0.59
CA VAL A 105 -19.95 12.24 -0.17
C VAL A 105 -19.01 12.20 -1.35
N HIS A 106 -18.24 13.26 -1.61
CA HIS A 106 -17.17 13.22 -2.62
C HIS A 106 -15.84 12.76 -2.00
N VAL A 107 -15.44 11.52 -2.30
CA VAL A 107 -14.24 10.93 -1.72
C VAL A 107 -13.11 10.90 -2.75
N ARG A 108 -12.04 11.66 -2.50
CA ARG A 108 -10.83 11.56 -3.32
C ARG A 108 -10.09 10.28 -2.98
N MET A 109 -10.20 9.27 -3.84
CA MET A 109 -9.57 7.95 -3.64
C MET A 109 -8.03 7.99 -3.48
N ILE A 110 -7.38 9.12 -3.77
CA ILE A 110 -5.96 9.34 -3.42
C ILE A 110 -5.69 9.18 -1.91
N PHE A 111 -6.69 9.44 -1.06
CA PHE A 111 -6.58 9.25 0.40
C PHE A 111 -6.80 7.80 0.86
N ALA A 112 -7.22 6.90 -0.03
CA ALA A 112 -7.43 5.49 0.32
C ALA A 112 -6.14 4.83 0.81
N ALA A 113 -5.02 5.05 0.12
CA ALA A 113 -3.73 4.47 0.50
C ALA A 113 -3.24 4.98 1.89
N PRO A 114 -3.19 6.30 2.17
CA PRO A 114 -2.91 6.80 3.52
C PRO A 114 -3.82 6.22 4.60
N ALA A 115 -5.13 6.09 4.33
CA ALA A 115 -6.08 5.52 5.28
C ALA A 115 -5.74 4.05 5.60
N LEU A 116 -5.48 3.22 4.58
CA LEU A 116 -5.08 1.83 4.77
C LEU A 116 -3.76 1.69 5.54
N ILE A 117 -2.77 2.54 5.23
CA ILE A 117 -1.50 2.59 5.96
C ILE A 117 -1.75 2.95 7.43
N GLY A 118 -2.61 3.93 7.70
CA GLY A 118 -2.99 4.32 9.06
C GLY A 118 -3.60 3.17 9.85
N ILE A 119 -4.57 2.46 9.26
CA ILE A 119 -5.20 1.28 9.87
C ILE A 119 -4.15 0.20 10.15
N TYR A 120 -3.29 -0.10 9.18
CA TYR A 120 -2.22 -1.08 9.34
C TYR A 120 -1.25 -0.71 10.46
N LEU A 121 -0.78 0.54 10.53
CA LEU A 121 0.14 1.00 11.58
C LEU A 121 -0.49 0.93 12.97
N VAL A 122 -1.76 1.30 13.11
CA VAL A 122 -2.50 1.18 14.38
C VAL A 122 -2.63 -0.30 14.77
N ALA A 123 -3.02 -1.17 13.84
CA ALA A 123 -3.14 -2.60 14.09
C ALA A 123 -1.79 -3.23 14.47
N GLN A 124 -0.71 -2.84 13.79
CA GLN A 124 0.64 -3.30 14.08
C GLN A 124 1.11 -2.86 15.48
N LEU A 125 0.85 -1.61 15.86
CA LEU A 125 1.17 -1.12 17.20
C LEU A 125 0.37 -1.84 18.29
N TRP A 126 -0.92 -2.10 18.05
CA TRP A 126 -1.78 -2.84 18.97
C TRP A 126 -1.33 -4.29 19.12
N ALA A 127 -1.11 -5.01 18.03
CA ALA A 127 -0.59 -6.37 18.04
C ALA A 127 0.78 -6.43 18.74
N HIS A 128 1.69 -5.48 18.46
CA HIS A 128 2.98 -5.44 19.15
C HIS A 128 2.86 -5.30 20.67
N ARG A 129 1.91 -4.48 21.16
CA ARG A 129 1.65 -4.35 22.61
C ARG A 129 1.07 -5.63 23.22
N ARG A 130 0.32 -6.42 22.45
CA ARG A 130 -0.29 -7.67 22.91
C ARG A 130 0.72 -8.81 23.10
N TYR A 131 1.77 -8.85 22.29
CA TYR A 131 2.80 -9.90 22.33
C TYR A 131 4.09 -9.49 23.06
N ARG A 132 4.09 -8.33 23.72
CA ARG A 132 5.13 -7.94 24.70
C ARG A 132 4.75 -8.43 26.08
#